data_AF-F8AAR1-F1
#
_entry.id   AF-F8AAR1-F1
#
_cell.length_a   1.000
_cell.length_b   1.000
_cell.length_c   1.000
_cell.angle_alpha   90.00
_cell.angle_beta   90.00
_cell.angle_gamma   90.00
#
_symmetry.space_group_name_H-M   'P 1'
#
loop_
_entity.id
_entity.type
_entity.pdbx_description
1 polymer ?
#
loop_
_entity_poly.entity_id
_entity_poly.type
_entity_poly.pdbx_seq_one_letter_code
_entity_poly.pdbx_strand_id
1 'polypeptide(L)'
;MKNPWQRLVEILEKERKAIISGDIEKLLDCLKEKEVLLKDPGLKKAPLSRELRQEITRLSEHNQMLLKAGLAFIEEAYRFLGAQLSPKGSYSPQGKARNLKGAQLLSVEV
;
A
#
# COMPACT_ATOMS: atom_id res chain seq x y z
N MET A 1 16.06 1.00 -32.43
CA MET A 1 16.13 0.51 -31.03
C MET A 1 15.36 1.50 -30.16
N LYS A 2 14.37 1.06 -29.36
CA LYS A 2 13.65 1.97 -28.44
C LYS A 2 14.63 2.54 -27.42
N ASN A 3 14.49 3.83 -27.08
CA ASN A 3 15.34 4.48 -26.09
C ASN A 3 15.13 3.78 -24.73
N PRO A 4 16.19 3.40 -23.99
CA PRO A 4 16.04 2.71 -22.70
C PRO A 4 15.25 3.54 -21.67
N TRP A 5 15.24 4.88 -21.78
CA TRP A 5 14.38 5.75 -20.97
C TRP A 5 12.89 5.61 -21.29
N GLN A 6 12.52 5.39 -22.55
CA GLN A 6 11.13 5.09 -22.93
C GLN A 6 10.68 3.74 -22.37
N ARG A 7 11.61 2.77 -22.32
CA ARG A 7 11.32 1.47 -21.69
C ARG A 7 11.07 1.62 -20.20
N LEU A 8 11.78 2.51 -19.51
CA LEU A 8 11.51 2.81 -18.11
C LEU A 8 10.10 3.40 -17.91
N VAL A 9 9.67 4.31 -18.77
CA VAL A 9 8.29 4.85 -18.75
C VAL A 9 7.26 3.72 -18.92
N GLU A 10 7.47 2.83 -19.89
CA GLU A 10 6.58 1.67 -20.10
C GLU A 10 6.50 0.76 -18.85
N ILE A 11 7.62 0.55 -18.15
CA ILE A 11 7.66 -0.23 -16.91
C ILE A 11 6.90 0.49 -15.79
N LEU A 12 7.09 1.79 -15.61
CA LEU A 12 6.39 2.59 -14.58
C LEU A 12 4.87 2.63 -14.83
N GLU A 13 4.44 2.67 -16.08
CA GLU A 13 3.04 2.57 -16.47
C GLU A 13 2.43 1.19 -16.16
N LYS A 14 3.17 0.11 -16.41
CA LYS A 14 2.76 -1.26 -16.01
C LYS A 14 2.71 -1.40 -14.49
N GLU A 15 3.70 -0.86 -13.79
CA GLU A 15 3.76 -0.83 -12.32
C GLU A 15 2.52 -0.12 -11.76
N ARG A 16 2.14 1.04 -12.31
CA ARG A 16 0.92 1.76 -11.90
C ARG A 16 -0.32 0.88 -12.04
N LYS A 17 -0.48 0.23 -13.18
CA LYS A 17 -1.64 -0.65 -13.45
C LYS A 17 -1.68 -1.81 -12.46
N ALA A 18 -0.54 -2.43 -12.17
CA ALA A 18 -0.44 -3.53 -11.21
C ALA A 18 -0.78 -3.07 -9.78
N ILE A 19 -0.32 -1.88 -9.36
CA ILE A 19 -0.68 -1.30 -8.05
C ILE A 19 -2.19 -1.09 -7.95
N ILE A 20 -2.81 -0.49 -8.97
CA ILE A 20 -4.26 -0.20 -8.98
C ILE A 20 -5.08 -1.49 -8.97
N SER A 21 -4.65 -2.51 -9.70
CA SER A 21 -5.36 -3.80 -9.76
C SER A 21 -5.07 -4.71 -8.57
N GLY A 22 -4.11 -4.37 -7.70
CA GLY A 22 -3.64 -5.24 -6.62
C GLY A 22 -2.93 -6.50 -7.10
N ASP A 23 -2.39 -6.49 -8.32
CA ASP A 23 -1.66 -7.63 -8.90
C ASP A 23 -0.21 -7.65 -8.40
N ILE A 24 0.00 -8.37 -7.29
CA ILE A 24 1.29 -8.39 -6.59
C ILE A 24 2.38 -9.08 -7.43
N GLU A 25 2.04 -10.17 -8.13
CA GLU A 25 3.02 -10.91 -8.95
C GLU A 25 3.57 -10.02 -10.07
N LYS A 26 2.67 -9.35 -10.78
CA LYS A 26 3.05 -8.42 -11.85
C LYS A 26 3.80 -7.20 -11.34
N LEU A 27 3.45 -6.71 -10.14
CA LEU A 27 4.19 -5.63 -9.49
C LEU A 27 5.64 -6.05 -9.20
N LEU A 28 5.86 -7.26 -8.69
CA LEU A 28 7.19 -7.80 -8.43
C LEU A 28 8.01 -7.98 -9.72
N ASP A 29 7.38 -8.44 -10.79
CA ASP A 29 8.04 -8.55 -12.10
C ASP A 29 8.44 -7.18 -12.64
N CYS A 30 7.59 -6.17 -12.51
CA CYS A 30 7.93 -4.79 -12.88
C CYS A 30 9.11 -4.25 -12.06
N LEU A 31 9.19 -4.57 -10.76
CA LEU A 31 10.31 -4.16 -9.91
C LEU A 31 11.62 -4.80 -10.36
N LYS A 32 11.62 -6.10 -10.68
CA LYS A 32 12.80 -6.81 -11.22
C LYS A 32 13.24 -6.22 -12.56
N GLU A 33 12.30 -6.01 -13.48
CA GLU A 33 12.58 -5.39 -14.79
C GLU A 33 13.18 -3.98 -14.62
N LYS A 34 12.63 -3.18 -13.70
CA LYS A 34 13.11 -1.83 -13.38
C LYS A 34 14.54 -1.88 -12.83
N GLU A 35 14.82 -2.80 -11.91
CA GLU A 35 16.16 -2.96 -11.31
C GLU A 35 17.22 -3.33 -12.35
N VAL A 36 16.91 -4.30 -13.23
CA VAL A 36 17.80 -4.71 -14.32
C VAL A 36 18.09 -3.54 -15.26
N LEU A 37 17.06 -2.78 -15.64
CA LEU A 37 17.22 -1.63 -16.53
C LEU A 37 18.05 -0.52 -15.91
N LEU A 38 17.85 -0.23 -14.61
CA LEU A 38 18.61 0.82 -13.90
C LEU A 38 20.08 0.44 -13.67
N LYS A 39 20.39 -0.86 -13.61
CA LYS A 39 21.76 -1.38 -13.53
C LYS A 39 22.49 -1.38 -14.88
N ASP A 40 21.78 -1.25 -15.99
CA ASP A 40 22.37 -1.23 -17.33
C ASP A 40 23.27 0.01 -17.51
N PRO A 41 24.60 -0.15 -17.72
CA PRO A 41 25.50 0.97 -17.96
C PRO A 41 25.19 1.72 -19.26
N GLY A 42 24.50 1.09 -20.22
CA GLY A 42 24.00 1.72 -21.44
C GLY A 42 22.94 2.78 -21.18
N LEU A 43 22.19 2.68 -20.08
CA LEU A 43 21.19 3.67 -19.69
C LEU A 43 21.82 5.05 -19.44
N LYS A 44 22.98 5.10 -18.77
CA LYS A 44 23.71 6.36 -18.48
C LYS A 44 24.25 7.04 -19.74
N LYS A 45 24.49 6.26 -20.79
CA LYS A 45 24.98 6.77 -22.09
C LYS A 45 23.84 7.20 -23.01
N ALA A 46 22.61 6.80 -22.72
CA ALA A 46 21.46 7.13 -23.54
C ALA A 46 20.98 8.57 -23.30
N PRO A 47 20.63 9.31 -24.36
CA PRO A 47 20.12 10.67 -24.23
C PRO A 47 18.77 10.67 -23.50
N LEU A 48 18.70 11.43 -22.41
CA LEU A 48 17.48 11.66 -21.64
C LEU A 48 16.96 13.06 -21.96
N SER A 49 15.82 13.14 -22.65
CA SER A 49 15.15 14.42 -22.90
C SER A 49 14.53 14.99 -21.63
N ARG A 50 14.28 16.30 -21.62
CA ARG A 50 13.64 16.97 -20.48
C ARG A 50 12.23 16.46 -20.25
N GLU A 51 11.48 16.21 -21.33
CA GLU A 51 10.10 15.72 -21.29
C GLU A 51 10.05 14.33 -20.67
N LEU A 52 10.90 13.40 -21.15
CA LEU A 52 10.98 12.04 -20.60
C LEU A 52 11.38 12.04 -19.12
N ARG A 53 12.31 12.92 -18.73
CA ARG A 53 12.68 13.06 -17.31
C ARG A 53 11.48 13.47 -16.47
N GLN A 54 10.73 14.48 -16.90
CA GLN A 54 9.54 14.95 -16.18
C GLN A 54 8.47 13.86 -16.09
N GLU A 55 8.26 13.11 -17.17
CA GLU A 55 7.31 12.01 -17.21
C GLU A 55 7.71 10.88 -16.25
N ILE A 56 8.97 10.45 -16.27
CA ILE A 56 9.51 9.44 -15.34
C ILE A 56 9.33 9.89 -13.89
N THR A 57 9.68 11.14 -13.57
CA THR A 57 9.52 11.68 -12.22
C THR A 57 8.05 11.66 -11.80
N ARG A 58 7.15 12.18 -12.64
CA ARG A 58 5.71 12.22 -12.36
C ARG A 58 5.14 10.83 -12.11
N LEU A 59 5.48 9.86 -12.95
CA LEU A 59 5.00 8.48 -12.81
C LEU A 59 5.55 7.83 -11.53
N SER A 60 6.83 8.02 -11.24
CA SER A 60 7.46 7.47 -10.05
C SER A 60 6.84 8.03 -8.76
N GLU A 61 6.64 9.35 -8.68
CA GLU A 61 6.01 10.01 -7.54
C GLU A 61 4.57 9.52 -7.33
N HIS A 62 3.82 9.40 -8.43
CA HIS A 62 2.45 8.92 -8.38
C HIS A 62 2.36 7.47 -7.91
N ASN A 63 3.19 6.57 -8.46
CA ASN A 63 3.25 5.17 -8.03
C ASN A 63 3.64 5.06 -6.55
N GLN A 64 4.59 5.88 -6.08
CA GLN A 64 4.98 5.92 -4.67
C GLN A 64 3.81 6.37 -3.77
N MET A 65 3.04 7.36 -4.20
CA MET A 65 1.85 7.82 -3.48
C MET A 65 0.81 6.70 -3.36
N LEU A 66 0.53 5.97 -4.44
CA LEU A 66 -0.41 4.85 -4.43
C LEU A 66 0.04 3.74 -3.47
N LEU A 67 1.33 3.37 -3.49
CA LEU A 67 1.88 2.37 -2.57
C LEU A 67 1.77 2.80 -1.10
N LYS A 68 2.07 4.07 -0.79
CA LYS A 68 1.92 4.61 0.57
C LYS A 68 0.46 4.58 1.03
N ALA A 69 -0.47 4.95 0.16
CA ALA A 69 -1.90 4.88 0.46
C ALA A 69 -2.35 3.43 0.70
N GLY A 70 -1.90 2.49 -0.13
CA GLY A 70 -2.16 1.06 0.04
C GLY A 70 -1.62 0.51 1.36
N LEU A 71 -0.39 0.90 1.75
CA LEU A 71 0.20 0.50 3.03
C LEU A 71 -0.62 1.03 4.21
N ALA A 72 -0.98 2.32 4.20
CA ALA A 72 -1.79 2.92 5.25
C ALA A 72 -3.15 2.22 5.40
N PHE A 73 -3.76 1.82 4.28
CA PHE A 73 -5.00 1.05 4.28
C PHE A 73 -4.82 -0.34 4.92
N ILE A 74 -3.75 -1.06 4.57
CA ILE A 74 -3.44 -2.38 5.14
C ILE A 74 -3.18 -2.26 6.66
N GLU A 75 -2.44 -1.25 7.09
CA GLU A 75 -2.18 -1.00 8.51
C GLU A 75 -3.47 -0.74 9.29
N GLU A 76 -4.38 0.07 8.74
CA GLU A 76 -5.66 0.36 9.38
C GLU A 76 -6.57 -0.86 9.42
N ALA A 77 -6.63 -1.65 8.34
CA ALA A 77 -7.35 -2.91 8.31
C ALA A 77 -6.81 -3.90 9.36
N TYR A 78 -5.49 -3.98 9.51
CA TYR A 78 -4.85 -4.81 10.54
C TYR A 78 -5.18 -4.34 11.96
N ARG A 79 -5.15 -3.02 12.22
CA ARG A 79 -5.58 -2.45 13.51
C ARG A 79 -7.03 -2.76 13.82
N PHE A 80 -7.92 -2.60 12.84
CA PHE A 80 -9.34 -2.89 12.99
C PHE A 80 -9.57 -4.36 13.36
N LEU A 81 -8.95 -5.29 12.62
CA LEU A 81 -9.04 -6.72 12.92
C LEU A 81 -8.46 -7.04 14.30
N GLY A 82 -7.32 -6.44 14.66
CA GLY A 82 -6.70 -6.58 15.98
C GLY A 82 -7.63 -6.14 17.11
N ALA A 83 -8.37 -5.05 16.95
CA ALA A 83 -9.33 -4.57 17.95
C ALA A 83 -10.54 -5.51 18.11
N GLN A 84 -11.02 -6.13 17.03
CA GLN A 84 -12.16 -7.05 17.07
C GLN A 84 -11.80 -8.45 17.56
N LEU A 85 -10.60 -8.93 17.22
CA LEU A 85 -10.09 -10.26 17.57
C LEU A 85 -9.34 -10.29 18.89
N SER A 86 -9.02 -9.13 19.47
CA SER A 86 -8.54 -9.04 20.85
C SER A 86 -9.57 -9.72 21.76
N PRO A 87 -9.16 -10.70 22.59
CA PRO A 87 -10.10 -11.37 23.47
C PRO A 87 -10.77 -10.34 24.37
N LYS A 88 -12.05 -10.05 24.10
CA LYS A 88 -12.90 -9.34 25.06
C LYS A 88 -12.83 -10.15 26.33
N GLY A 89 -12.32 -9.54 27.39
CA GLY A 89 -11.98 -10.18 28.65
C GLY A 89 -12.95 -11.31 28.99
N SER A 90 -12.38 -12.49 29.17
CA SER A 90 -13.01 -13.72 29.64
C SER A 90 -14.22 -13.45 30.53
N TYR A 91 -15.30 -14.21 30.34
CA TYR A 91 -16.45 -14.29 31.23
C TYR A 91 -16.00 -14.78 32.63
N SER A 92 -15.33 -13.93 33.38
CA SER A 92 -14.80 -14.22 34.71
C SER A 92 -15.74 -13.65 35.77
N PRO A 93 -15.89 -14.29 36.95
CA PRO A 93 -16.72 -13.79 38.03
C PRO A 93 -16.38 -12.34 38.46
N GLN A 94 -15.12 -11.92 38.29
CA GLN A 94 -14.65 -10.56 38.59
C GLN A 94 -15.16 -9.51 37.58
N GLY A 95 -15.49 -9.90 36.35
CA GLY A 95 -16.08 -9.02 35.32
C GLY A 95 -17.53 -8.61 35.59
N LYS A 96 -18.29 -9.42 36.35
CA LYS A 96 -19.67 -9.06 36.76
C LYS A 96 -19.71 -7.85 37.69
N ALA A 97 -18.74 -7.70 38.59
CA ALA A 97 -18.74 -6.62 39.58
C ALA A 97 -18.54 -5.22 38.96
N ARG A 98 -17.82 -5.13 37.83
CA ARG A 98 -17.63 -3.85 37.11
C ARG A 98 -18.79 -3.49 36.19
N ASN A 99 -19.46 -4.47 35.57
CA ASN A 99 -20.57 -4.21 34.65
C ASN A 99 -21.91 -3.90 35.35
N LEU A 100 -22.07 -4.29 36.62
CA LEU A 100 -23.28 -3.97 37.40
C LEU A 100 -23.48 -2.46 37.66
N LYS A 101 -22.41 -1.66 37.71
CA LYS A 101 -22.53 -0.19 37.85
C LYS A 101 -22.97 0.51 36.55
N GLY A 102 -22.79 -0.12 35.38
CA GLY A 102 -23.26 0.42 34.10
C GLY A 102 -24.69 -0.01 33.74
N ALA A 103 -25.17 -1.13 34.30
CA ALA A 103 -26.49 -1.68 34.01
C ALA A 103 -27.65 -1.01 34.78
N GLN A 104 -27.36 -0.20 35.82
CA GLN A 104 -28.39 0.53 36.57
C GLN A 104 -29.01 1.71 35.81
N LEU A 105 -28.46 2.11 34.65
CA LEU A 105 -28.96 3.23 33.85
C LEU A 105 -30.11 2.85 32.89
N LEU A 106 -30.44 1.56 32.75
CA LEU A 106 -31.45 1.09 31.77
C LEU A 106 -32.68 0.41 32.38
N SER A 107 -32.79 0.33 33.71
CA SER A 107 -34.05 0.00 34.36
C SER A 107 -34.86 1.27 34.59
N VAL A 108 -35.41 1.81 33.50
CA VAL A 108 -36.61 2.67 33.60
C VAL A 108 -37.79 1.71 33.77
N GLU A 109 -38.43 1.82 34.93
CA GLU A 109 -39.61 1.07 35.34
C GLU A 109 -40.76 1.23 34.31
N VAL A 110 -41.43 0.12 34.00
CA VAL A 110 -42.78 0.09 33.42
C VAL A 110 -43.71 -0.49 34.47
#